data_AF-A0A9E6X312-F1
#
_entry.id   AF-A0A9E6X312-F1
#
_cell.length_a   1.000
_cell.length_b   1.000
_cell.length_c   1.000
_cell.angle_alpha   90.00
_cell.angle_beta   90.00
_cell.angle_gamma   90.00
#
_symmetry.space_group_name_H-M   'P 1'
#
loop_
_entity.id
_entity.type
_entity.pdbx_description
1 polymer ?
#
loop_
_entity_poly.entity_id
_entity_poly.type
_entity_poly.pdbx_seq_one_letter_code
_entity_poly.pdbx_strand_id
1 'polypeptide(L)' 'MLTPRERLLLDFEDTHPDNPAKEEQIRHTFGLSATRYYSQLHHLIGRQGAEAEHPMLVHRLRRLAVKRADKRARVS' A
#
# COMPACT_ATOMS: atom_id res chain seq x y z
N MET A 1 1.83 4.82 16.75
CA MET A 1 2.87 5.69 16.17
C MET A 1 3.44 5.00 14.94
N LEU A 2 3.47 5.68 13.79
CA LEU A 2 4.06 5.15 12.55
C LEU A 2 5.56 5.45 12.50
N THR A 3 6.34 4.57 11.89
CA THR A 3 7.74 4.84 11.56
C THR A 3 7.83 5.81 10.38
N PRO A 4 8.96 6.55 10.21
CA PRO A 4 9.16 7.43 9.05
C PRO A 4 9.01 6.69 7.72
N ARG A 5 9.48 5.44 7.67
CA ARG A 5 9.36 4.59 6.49
C ARG A 5 7.90 4.28 6.15
N GLU A 6 7.08 3.93 7.15
CA GLU A 6 5.66 3.65 6.93
C GLU A 6 4.89 4.89 6.45
N ARG A 7 5.24 6.07 6.97
CA ARG A 7 4.66 7.34 6.50
C ARG A 7 5.00 7.59 5.03
N LEU A 8 6.27 7.40 4.67
CA LEU A 8 6.73 7.53 3.29
C LEU A 8 6.06 6.52 2.34
N LEU A 9 5.71 5.32 2.83
CA LEU A 9 4.89 4.38 2.05
C LEU A 9 3.48 4.94 1.76
N LEU A 10 2.83 5.57 2.73
CA LEU A 10 1.50 6.17 2.57
C LEU A 10 1.54 7.39 1.64
N ASP A 11 2.49 8.29 1.86
CA ASP A 11 2.66 9.49 1.04
C ASP A 11 2.98 9.14 -0.43
N PHE A 12 3.78 8.09 -0.64
CA PHE A 12 4.06 7.58 -1.98
C PHE A 12 2.79 7.03 -2.63
N GLU A 13 1.96 6.27 -1.90
CA GLU A 13 0.72 5.75 -2.47
C GLU A 13 -0.31 6.82 -2.84
N ASP A 14 -0.37 7.91 -2.08
CA ASP A 14 -1.30 9.00 -2.39
C ASP A 14 -0.94 9.71 -3.70
N THR A 15 0.36 9.80 -4.00
CA THR A 15 0.91 10.48 -5.18
C THR A 15 1.10 9.56 -6.38
N HIS A 16 1.17 8.24 -6.18
CA HIS A 16 1.47 7.25 -7.24
C HIS A 16 0.27 6.33 -7.52
N PRO A 17 -0.67 6.75 -8.40
CA PRO A 17 -1.77 5.89 -8.82
C PRO A 17 -1.26 4.61 -9.51
N ASP A 18 -2.09 3.56 -9.53
CA ASP A 18 -1.78 2.31 -10.22
C ASP A 18 -1.45 2.56 -11.69
N ASN A 19 -0.18 2.42 -12.03
CA ASN A 19 0.34 2.58 -13.37
C ASN A 19 1.41 1.51 -13.64
N PRO A 20 1.75 1.21 -14.91
CA PRO A 20 2.71 0.15 -15.23
C PRO A 20 4.13 0.40 -14.72
N ALA A 21 4.53 1.68 -14.59
CA ALA A 21 5.87 2.07 -14.12
C ALA A 21 6.01 2.01 -12.59
N LYS A 22 4.89 1.81 -11.86
CA LYS A 22 4.85 1.86 -10.40
C LYS A 22 5.77 0.83 -9.76
N GLU A 23 5.89 -0.36 -10.34
CA GLU A 23 6.78 -1.40 -9.80
C GLU A 23 8.26 -1.00 -9.87
N GLU A 24 8.65 -0.31 -10.94
CA GLU A 24 10.01 0.18 -11.12
C GLU A 24 10.28 1.36 -10.18
N GLN A 25 9.33 2.28 -10.03
CA GLN A 25 9.41 3.38 -9.07
C GLN A 25 9.51 2.87 -7.63
N ILE A 26 8.72 1.86 -7.26
CA ILE A 26 8.81 1.21 -5.94
C ILE A 26 10.22 0.66 -5.71
N ARG A 27 10.79 0.00 -6.72
CA ARG A 27 12.14 -0.57 -6.63
C ARG A 27 13.20 0.52 -6.48
N HIS A 28 13.09 1.60 -7.25
CA HIS A 28 14.02 2.71 -7.22
C HIS A 28 13.94 3.52 -5.92
N THR A 29 12.73 3.78 -5.41
CA THR A 29 12.49 4.60 -4.21
C THR A 29 12.72 3.83 -2.92
N PHE A 30 12.28 2.57 -2.84
CA PHE A 30 12.29 1.79 -1.60
C PHE A 30 13.31 0.65 -1.59
N GLY A 31 13.91 0.31 -2.73
CA GLY A 31 14.77 -0.87 -2.86
C GLY A 31 14.01 -2.18 -2.65
N LEU A 32 12.68 -2.17 -2.82
CA LEU A 32 11.81 -3.32 -2.56
C LEU A 32 11.25 -3.90 -3.85
N SER A 33 10.97 -5.20 -3.86
CA SER A 33 10.10 -5.78 -4.88
C SER A 33 8.66 -5.33 -4.66
N ALA A 34 7.89 -5.22 -5.76
CA ALA A 34 6.47 -4.87 -5.69
C ALA A 34 5.68 -5.77 -4.73
N THR A 35 5.97 -7.07 -4.70
CA THR A 35 5.36 -8.02 -3.76
C THR A 35 5.63 -7.65 -2.30
N ARG A 36 6.88 -7.37 -1.92
CA ARG A 36 7.20 -6.98 -0.54
C ARG A 36 6.59 -5.64 -0.18
N TYR A 37 6.60 -4.70 -1.11
CA TYR A 37 5.97 -3.39 -0.93
C TYR A 37 4.48 -3.53 -0.62
N TYR A 38 3.71 -4.25 -1.45
CA TYR A 38 2.28 -4.41 -1.23
C TYR A 38 1.95 -5.24 0.02
N SER A 39 2.78 -6.21 0.39
CA SER A 39 2.62 -6.93 1.66
C SER A 39 2.82 -6.01 2.87
N GLN A 40 3.84 -5.16 2.84
CA GLN A 40 4.09 -4.20 3.91
C GLN A 40 2.99 -3.14 3.97
N LEU A 41 2.53 -2.65 2.82
CA LEU A 41 1.39 -1.74 2.72
C LEU A 41 0.11 -2.35 3.30
N HIS A 42 -0.18 -3.62 2.98
CA HIS A 42 -1.35 -4.33 3.52
C HIS A 42 -1.28 -4.42 5.05
N HIS A 43 -0.13 -4.79 5.61
CA HIS A 43 0.04 -4.82 7.06
C HIS A 43 -0.13 -3.41 7.68
N LEU A 44 0.43 -2.39 7.04
CA LEU A 44 0.38 -1.00 7.48
C LEU A 44 -1.05 -0.46 7.54
N ILE A 45 -1.85 -0.66 6.49
CA ILE A 45 -3.25 -0.20 6.45
C ILE A 45 -4.12 -0.89 7.51
N GLY A 46 -3.70 -2.02 8.08
CA GLY A 46 -4.37 -2.68 9.20
C GLY A 46 -4.07 -2.07 10.57
N ARG A 47 -3.12 -1.14 10.69
CA ARG A 47 -2.70 -0.55 11.97
C ARG A 47 -3.50 0.72 12.28
N GLN A 48 -3.89 0.89 13.54
CA GLN A 48 -4.56 2.11 14.03
C GLN A 48 -3.72 3.39 13.77
N GLY A 49 -2.39 3.28 13.79
CA GLY A 49 -1.51 4.42 13.54
C GLY A 49 -1.62 4.98 12.12
N ALA A 50 -1.87 4.14 11.10
CA ALA A 50 -2.03 4.61 9.73
C ALA A 50 -3.35 5.36 9.56
N GLU A 51 -4.41 4.87 10.19
CA GLU A 51 -5.75 5.47 10.13
C GLU A 51 -5.81 6.80 10.88
N ALA A 52 -5.06 6.96 11.97
CA ALA A 52 -4.97 8.21 12.70
C ALA A 52 -4.28 9.33 11.89
N GLU A 53 -3.34 8.99 11.01
CA GLU A 53 -2.60 9.99 10.21
C GLU A 53 -3.24 10.24 8.84
N HIS A 54 -3.65 9.18 8.12
CA HIS A 54 -4.22 9.28 6.78
C HIS A 54 -5.51 8.47 6.66
N PRO A 55 -6.60 8.87 7.35
CA PRO A 55 -7.83 8.08 7.43
C PRO A 55 -8.42 7.78 6.04
N MET A 56 -8.55 8.78 5.16
CA MET A 56 -9.17 8.59 3.84
C MET A 56 -8.36 7.68 2.91
N LEU A 57 -7.04 7.82 2.91
CA LEU A 57 -6.14 6.99 2.12
C LEU A 57 -6.21 5.53 2.58
N VAL A 58 -6.14 5.29 3.90
CA VAL A 58 -6.21 3.95 4.48
C VAL A 58 -7.53 3.26 4.12
N HIS A 59 -8.66 3.96 4.22
CA HIS A 59 -9.96 3.42 3.82
C HIS A 59 -10.02 3.06 2.32
N ARG A 60 -9.49 3.92 1.45
CA ARG A 60 -9.40 3.66 0.01
C ARG A 60 -8.54 2.44 -0.30
N LEU A 61 -7.35 2.35 0.32
CA LEU A 61 -6.42 1.24 0.13
C LEU A 61 -6.99 -0.08 0.66
N ARG A 62 -7.65 -0.08 1.82
CA ARG A 62 -8.37 -1.26 2.35
C ARG A 62 -9.41 -1.76 1.35
N ARG A 63 -10.20 -0.86 0.75
CA ARG A 63 -11.20 -1.24 -0.26
C ARG A 63 -10.58 -1.82 -1.53
N LEU A 64 -9.45 -1.29 -1.98
CA LEU A 64 -8.71 -1.81 -3.13
C LEU A 64 -8.10 -3.18 -2.84
N ALA A 65 -7.55 -3.38 -1.63
CA ALA A 65 -6.99 -4.65 -1.18
C ALA A 65 -8.05 -5.77 -1.19
N VAL A 66 -9.24 -5.51 -0.66
CA VAL A 66 -10.36 -6.46 -0.67
C VAL A 66 -10.74 -6.84 -2.11
N LYS A 67 -10.89 -5.86 -3.01
CA LYS A 67 -11.17 -6.13 -4.43
C LYS A 67 -10.11 -7.00 -5.10
N ARG A 68 -8.83 -6.83 -4.74
CA ARG A 68 -7.72 -7.65 -5.27
C ARG A 68 -7.72 -9.06 -4.66
N ALA A 69 -8.07 -9.19 -3.38
CA ALA A 69 -8.20 -10.49 -2.71
C ALA A 69 -9.34 -11.32 -3.30
N ASP A 70 -10.51 -10.71 -3.54
CA ASP A 70 -11.65 -11.38 -4.18
C ASP A 70 -11.32 -11.89 -5.58
N LYS A 71 -10.54 -11.13 -6.36
CA LYS A 71 -10.06 -11.58 -7.68
C LYS A 71 -9.14 -12.79 -7.60
N ARG A 72 -8.33 -12.93 -6.54
CA ARG A 72 -7.45 -14.09 -6.34
C ARG A 72 -8.23 -15.31 -5.83
N ALA A 73 -9.20 -15.11 -4.93
CA ALA A 73 -10.02 -16.17 -4.36
C ALA A 73 -10.94 -16.84 -5.40
N ARG A 74 -11.28 -16.16 -6.50
CA ARG A 74 -12.07 -16.71 -7.62
C ARG A 74 -11.25 -17.51 -8.63
N VAL A 75 -9.93 -17.59 -8.47
CA VAL A 75 -9.00 -18.27 -9.38
C VAL A 75 -8.36 -19.51 -8.72
N SER A 76 -8.86 -19.93 -7.56
CA SER A 76 -8.39 -21.11 -6.80
C SER A 76 -9.41 -22.23 -6.84
#